data_AF-A0A847DVQ5-F1
#
_entry.id   AF-A0A847DVQ5-F1
#
_cell.length_a   1.000
_cell.length_b   1.000
_cell.length_c   1.000
_cell.angle_alpha   90.00
_cell.angle_beta   90.00
_cell.angle_gamma   90.00
#
_symmetry.space_group_name_H-M   'P 1'
#
loop_
_entity.id
_entity.type
_entity.pdbx_description
1 polymer ?
#
loop_
_entity_poly.entity_id
_entity_poly.type
_entity_poly.pdbx_seq_one_letter_code
_entity_poly.pdbx_strand_id
1 'polypeptide(L)'
;MNRSLHGLSVAVLSSLLGFAGPSLATSDAAEAAIERAEARYEAAKEACEPLRGNEQDVCEEKAKAEYEKAKADIEARDKGTAGAQRGADADKAKADYDLAMEKCESLKGQQHDACEAEAKAVYERARVNARR
;
A
#
# COMPACT_ATOMS: atom_id res chain seq x y z
N MET A 1 -22.18 -54.98 5.23
CA MET A 1 -22.60 -55.91 4.16
C MET A 1 -23.99 -55.52 3.68
N ASN A 2 -24.10 -54.81 2.55
CA ASN A 2 -24.94 -55.21 1.41
C ASN A 2 -24.86 -54.17 0.28
N ARG A 3 -24.87 -54.70 -0.94
CA ARG A 3 -24.43 -54.14 -2.22
C ARG A 3 -25.58 -53.54 -3.02
N SER A 4 -25.17 -52.74 -4.01
CA SER A 4 -25.71 -52.60 -5.39
C SER A 4 -26.11 -51.16 -5.72
N LEU A 5 -25.52 -50.44 -6.68
CA LEU A 5 -25.09 -50.68 -8.08
C LEU A 5 -26.05 -49.97 -9.05
N HIS A 6 -25.48 -48.95 -9.70
CA HIS A 6 -25.73 -48.44 -11.06
C HIS A 6 -27.12 -47.94 -11.48
N GLY A 7 -27.14 -46.65 -11.85
CA GLY A 7 -27.96 -46.09 -12.91
C GLY A 7 -27.22 -44.91 -13.57
N LEU A 8 -26.52 -45.16 -14.68
CA LEU A 8 -26.16 -44.14 -15.66
C LEU A 8 -27.46 -43.44 -16.11
N SER A 9 -27.44 -42.11 -16.36
CA SER A 9 -27.39 -41.60 -17.74
C SER A 9 -27.58 -40.08 -17.87
N VAL A 10 -26.79 -39.54 -18.80
CA VAL A 10 -26.95 -38.33 -19.63
C VAL A 10 -26.78 -36.93 -19.01
N ALA A 11 -25.67 -36.33 -19.46
CA ALA A 11 -25.32 -34.92 -19.40
C ALA A 11 -26.31 -34.01 -20.15
N VAL A 12 -26.56 -32.81 -19.60
CA VAL A 12 -26.95 -31.64 -20.39
C VAL A 12 -25.94 -30.54 -20.11
N LEU A 13 -25.30 -30.11 -21.19
CA LEU A 13 -24.36 -29.00 -21.25
C LEU A 13 -25.02 -27.71 -20.75
N SER A 14 -24.32 -27.00 -19.86
CA SER A 14 -24.34 -25.54 -19.86
C SER A 14 -22.93 -25.04 -19.61
N SER A 15 -22.15 -25.14 -20.69
CA SER A 15 -20.98 -24.29 -20.90
C SER A 15 -21.46 -22.85 -20.98
N LEU A 16 -21.34 -22.11 -19.89
CA LEU A 16 -20.98 -20.70 -19.92
C LEU A 16 -19.80 -20.52 -18.97
N LEU A 17 -18.61 -20.85 -19.49
CA LEU A 17 -17.42 -20.10 -19.14
C LEU A 17 -17.74 -18.65 -19.45
N GLY A 18 -18.14 -17.88 -18.44
CA GLY A 18 -18.10 -16.43 -18.49
C GLY A 18 -16.64 -16.05 -18.64
N PHE A 19 -16.20 -15.89 -19.89
CA PHE A 19 -14.95 -15.25 -20.20
C PHE A 19 -15.09 -13.82 -19.68
N ALA A 20 -14.43 -13.53 -18.55
CA ALA A 20 -14.20 -12.17 -18.12
C ALA A 20 -13.52 -11.45 -19.29
N GLY A 21 -14.29 -10.63 -20.01
CA GLY A 21 -13.74 -9.72 -21.00
C GLY A 21 -12.74 -8.79 -20.31
N PRO A 22 -11.77 -8.21 -21.05
CA PRO A 22 -10.80 -7.31 -20.45
C PRO A 22 -11.55 -6.14 -19.79
N SER A 23 -11.42 -6.04 -18.46
CA SER A 23 -12.00 -4.95 -17.67
C SER A 23 -11.40 -3.61 -18.13
N LEU A 24 -12.16 -2.84 -18.92
CA LEU A 24 -11.89 -1.43 -19.22
C LEU A 24 -12.30 -0.50 -18.05
N ALA A 25 -12.43 -1.04 -16.83
CA ALA A 25 -13.01 -0.36 -15.66
C ALA A 25 -12.02 -0.14 -14.51
N THR A 26 -10.71 -0.30 -14.73
CA THR A 26 -9.72 -0.24 -13.65
C THR A 26 -9.36 1.20 -13.27
N SER A 27 -9.27 2.12 -14.24
CA SER A 27 -8.87 3.52 -13.99
C SER A 27 -9.87 4.27 -13.13
N ASP A 28 -11.17 4.21 -13.45
CA ASP A 28 -12.22 4.91 -12.70
C ASP A 28 -12.33 4.35 -11.27
N ALA A 29 -12.11 3.05 -11.10
CA ALA A 29 -12.06 2.41 -9.79
C ALA A 29 -10.80 2.81 -9.00
N ALA A 30 -9.66 3.00 -9.68
CA ALA A 30 -8.42 3.46 -9.09
C ALA A 30 -8.51 4.93 -8.63
N GLU A 31 -9.04 5.82 -9.46
CA GLU A 31 -9.29 7.22 -9.10
C GLU A 31 -10.19 7.32 -7.88
N ALA A 32 -11.33 6.61 -7.88
CA ALA A 32 -12.22 6.57 -6.73
C ALA A 32 -11.56 5.96 -5.48
N ALA A 33 -10.58 5.06 -5.62
CA ALA A 33 -9.83 4.52 -4.50
C ALA A 33 -8.82 5.55 -3.95
N ILE A 34 -8.18 6.33 -4.83
CA ILE A 34 -7.27 7.43 -4.44
C ILE A 34 -8.05 8.53 -3.73
N GLU A 35 -9.20 8.96 -4.23
CA GLU A 35 -10.07 9.95 -3.57
C GLU A 35 -10.47 9.48 -2.16
N ARG A 36 -10.78 8.20 -1.98
CA ARG A 36 -11.07 7.64 -0.65
C ARG A 36 -9.84 7.63 0.25
N ALA A 37 -8.65 7.39 -0.29
CA ALA A 37 -7.41 7.45 0.47
C ALA A 37 -7.08 8.90 0.89
N GLU A 38 -7.30 9.87 0.00
CA GLU A 38 -7.15 11.29 0.28
C GLU A 38 -8.13 11.78 1.35
N ALA A 39 -9.41 11.38 1.26
CA ALA A 39 -10.39 11.71 2.30
C ALA A 39 -9.99 11.14 3.68
N ARG A 40 -9.40 9.94 3.73
CA ARG A 40 -8.86 9.36 4.97
C ARG A 40 -7.63 10.10 5.48
N TYR A 41 -6.77 10.54 4.57
CA TYR A 41 -5.60 11.35 4.88
C TYR A 41 -5.97 12.68 5.52
N GLU A 42 -6.90 13.41 4.90
CA GLU A 42 -7.35 14.69 5.43
C GLU A 42 -8.05 14.53 6.79
N ALA A 43 -8.90 13.52 6.96
CA ALA A 43 -9.48 13.20 8.27
C ALA A 43 -8.43 12.82 9.32
N ALA A 44 -7.37 12.10 8.92
CA ALA A 44 -6.27 11.75 9.82
C ALA A 44 -5.43 12.97 10.22
N LYS A 45 -5.19 13.91 9.29
CA LYS A 45 -4.54 15.19 9.59
C LYS A 45 -5.35 16.05 10.54
N GLU A 46 -6.65 16.18 10.31
CA GLU A 46 -7.54 16.91 11.21
C GLU A 46 -7.49 16.33 12.64
N ALA A 47 -7.41 14.99 12.75
CA ALA A 47 -7.24 14.33 14.04
C ALA A 47 -5.88 14.62 14.72
N CYS A 48 -4.88 15.11 13.98
CA CYS A 48 -3.58 15.51 14.52
C CYS A 48 -3.56 16.95 15.06
N GLU A 49 -4.48 17.83 14.64
CA GLU A 49 -4.52 19.26 15.04
C GLU A 49 -4.50 19.53 16.57
N PRO A 50 -5.06 18.67 17.44
CA PRO A 50 -4.97 18.86 18.88
C PRO A 50 -3.57 18.64 19.47
N LEU A 51 -2.68 17.94 18.75
CA LEU A 51 -1.30 17.68 19.15
C LEU A 51 -0.43 18.93 18.96
N ARG A 52 0.81 18.91 19.48
CA ARG A 52 1.73 20.06 19.40
C ARG A 52 3.17 19.62 19.17
N GLY A 53 3.93 20.44 18.44
CA GLY A 53 5.34 20.21 18.14
C GLY A 53 5.54 18.88 17.42
N ASN A 54 6.67 18.21 17.70
CA ASN A 54 7.05 16.95 17.05
C ASN A 54 5.96 15.85 17.13
N GLU A 55 5.10 15.85 18.14
CA GLU A 55 4.00 14.87 18.22
C GLU A 55 2.96 15.11 17.13
N GLN A 56 2.69 16.38 16.81
CA GLN A 56 1.83 16.77 15.69
C GLN A 56 2.51 16.43 14.36
N ASP A 57 3.77 16.80 14.20
CA ASP A 57 4.51 16.60 12.95
C ASP A 57 4.61 15.10 12.59
N VAL A 58 4.94 14.25 13.58
CA VAL A 58 4.94 12.78 13.41
C VAL A 58 3.55 12.23 13.09
N CYS A 59 2.49 12.82 13.67
CA CYS A 59 1.12 12.39 13.39
C CYS A 59 0.73 12.69 11.94
N GLU A 60 1.01 13.91 11.47
CA GLU A 60 0.73 14.35 10.10
C GLU A 60 1.58 13.56 9.08
N GLU A 61 2.87 13.36 9.35
CA GLU A 61 3.73 12.59 8.45
C GLU A 61 3.35 11.11 8.44
N LYS A 62 2.82 10.57 9.55
CA LYS A 62 2.26 9.21 9.55
C LYS A 62 1.02 9.13 8.66
N ALA A 63 0.11 10.10 8.76
CA ALA A 63 -1.07 10.15 7.90
C ALA A 63 -0.66 10.22 6.41
N LYS A 64 0.32 11.07 6.09
CA LYS A 64 0.89 11.21 4.75
C LYS A 64 1.56 9.92 4.27
N ALA A 65 2.35 9.27 5.11
CA ALA A 65 3.00 8.02 4.76
C ALA A 65 1.98 6.92 4.43
N GLU A 66 0.90 6.79 5.21
CA GLU A 66 -0.16 5.82 4.92
C GLU A 66 -0.91 6.14 3.61
N TYR A 67 -1.13 7.42 3.31
CA TYR A 67 -1.71 7.86 2.05
C TYR A 67 -0.83 7.51 0.85
N GLU A 68 0.45 7.90 0.88
CA GLU A 68 1.39 7.64 -0.22
C GLU A 68 1.54 6.14 -0.48
N LYS A 69 1.60 5.32 0.58
CA LYS A 69 1.62 3.86 0.44
C LYS A 69 0.36 3.31 -0.23
N ALA A 70 -0.81 3.77 0.20
CA ALA A 70 -2.08 3.33 -0.35
C ALA A 70 -2.21 3.74 -1.83
N LYS A 71 -1.86 4.99 -2.16
CA LYS A 71 -1.86 5.51 -3.52
C LYS A 71 -0.90 4.71 -4.42
N ALA A 72 0.32 4.46 -3.95
CA ALA A 72 1.30 3.65 -4.66
C ALA A 72 0.79 2.23 -4.95
N ASP A 73 0.18 1.56 -3.95
CA ASP A 73 -0.40 0.23 -4.13
C ASP A 73 -1.57 0.24 -5.13
N ILE A 74 -2.43 1.27 -5.09
CA ILE A 74 -3.55 1.44 -6.04
C ILE A 74 -3.02 1.62 -7.46
N GLU A 75 -2.09 2.57 -7.67
CA GLU A 75 -1.51 2.83 -8.98
C GLU A 75 -0.76 1.61 -9.54
N ALA A 76 -0.05 0.87 -8.70
CA ALA A 76 0.63 -0.35 -9.12
C ALA A 76 -0.35 -1.45 -9.55
N ARG A 77 -1.47 -1.58 -8.83
CA ARG A 77 -2.54 -2.53 -9.16
C ARG A 77 -3.25 -2.15 -10.45
N ASP A 78 -3.55 -0.87 -10.66
CA ASP A 78 -4.17 -0.38 -11.89
C ASP A 78 -3.25 -0.60 -13.11
N LYS A 79 -1.97 -0.27 -12.98
CA LYS A 79 -0.98 -0.51 -14.05
C LYS A 79 -0.73 -2.01 -14.30
N GLY A 80 -0.85 -2.86 -13.29
CA GLY A 80 -0.77 -4.32 -13.41
C GLY A 80 0.58 -4.89 -13.85
N THR A 81 1.67 -4.11 -13.75
CA THR A 81 3.01 -4.55 -14.17
C THR A 81 3.95 -4.76 -12.99
N ALA A 82 4.93 -5.66 -13.14
CA ALA A 82 6.00 -5.83 -12.16
C ALA A 82 6.82 -4.56 -11.94
N GLY A 83 7.00 -3.74 -13.00
CA GLY A 83 7.67 -2.44 -12.89
C GLY A 83 6.90 -1.46 -12.02
N ALA A 84 5.56 -1.42 -12.14
CA ALA A 84 4.72 -0.58 -11.30
C ALA A 84 4.73 -1.05 -9.84
N GLN A 85 4.72 -2.36 -9.58
CA GLN A 85 4.85 -2.88 -8.21
C GLN A 85 6.20 -2.51 -7.58
N ARG A 86 7.30 -2.62 -8.34
CA ARG A 86 8.63 -2.18 -7.88
C ARG A 86 8.69 -0.67 -7.59
N GLY A 87 8.01 0.13 -8.42
CA GLY A 87 7.84 1.57 -8.18
C GLY A 87 7.10 1.82 -6.86
N ALA A 88 5.97 1.14 -6.66
CA ALA A 88 5.20 1.26 -5.42
C ALA A 88 6.01 0.83 -4.19
N ASP A 89 6.78 -0.26 -4.27
CA ASP A 89 7.63 -0.70 -3.16
C ASP A 89 8.70 0.35 -2.83
N ALA A 90 9.23 1.08 -3.83
CA ALA A 90 10.16 2.18 -3.62
C ALA A 90 9.50 3.42 -3.00
N ASP A 91 8.29 3.77 -3.44
CA ASP A 91 7.52 4.90 -2.90
C ASP A 91 7.10 4.63 -1.45
N LYS A 92 6.67 3.40 -1.14
CA LYS A 92 6.38 2.95 0.23
C LYS A 92 7.61 3.02 1.13
N ALA A 93 8.76 2.58 0.63
CA ALA A 93 10.02 2.68 1.36
C ALA A 93 10.40 4.14 1.64
N LYS A 94 10.13 5.06 0.70
CA LYS A 94 10.36 6.49 0.91
C LYS A 94 9.39 7.06 1.95
N ALA A 95 8.11 6.72 1.89
CA ALA A 95 7.12 7.15 2.88
C ALA A 95 7.49 6.68 4.30
N ASP A 96 7.96 5.43 4.45
CA ASP A 96 8.46 4.92 5.72
C ASP A 96 9.73 5.64 6.20
N TYR A 97 10.62 6.00 5.27
CA TYR A 97 11.83 6.77 5.57
C TYR A 97 11.50 8.17 6.07
N ASP A 98 10.63 8.91 5.36
CA ASP A 98 10.26 10.27 5.73
C ASP A 98 9.62 10.29 7.14
N LEU A 99 8.72 9.35 7.43
CA LEU A 99 8.16 9.18 8.78
C LEU A 99 9.22 8.80 9.84
N ALA A 100 10.22 7.99 9.47
CA ALA A 100 11.30 7.64 10.38
C ALA A 100 12.17 8.86 10.71
N MET A 101 12.47 9.71 9.71
CA MET A 101 13.21 10.96 9.91
C MET A 101 12.45 11.91 10.84
N GLU A 102 11.15 12.08 10.62
CA GLU A 102 10.29 12.91 11.47
C GLU A 102 10.28 12.44 12.94
N LYS A 103 10.32 11.13 13.17
CA LYS A 103 10.44 10.57 14.53
C LYS A 103 11.80 10.86 15.16
N CYS A 104 12.86 10.89 14.34
CA CYS A 104 14.21 11.16 14.82
C CYS A 104 14.36 12.61 15.33
N GLU A 105 13.59 13.56 14.83
CA GLU A 105 13.68 14.99 15.21
C GLU A 105 13.46 15.25 16.72
N SER A 106 12.78 14.33 17.40
CA SER A 106 12.57 14.37 18.85
C SER A 106 13.87 14.11 19.66
N LEU A 107 14.88 13.52 19.03
CA LEU A 107 16.17 13.17 19.61
C LEU A 107 17.18 14.31 19.47
N LYS A 108 18.28 14.23 20.22
CA LYS A 108 19.34 15.25 20.19
C LYS A 108 20.74 14.64 20.17
N GLY A 109 21.68 15.37 19.55
CA GLY A 109 23.09 15.00 19.48
C GLY A 109 23.29 13.60 18.87
N GLN A 110 24.16 12.79 19.47
CA GLN A 110 24.52 11.47 18.94
C GLN A 110 23.32 10.52 18.77
N GLN A 111 22.25 10.68 19.56
CA GLN A 111 21.06 9.85 19.42
C GLN A 111 20.27 10.19 18.15
N HIS A 112 20.20 11.48 17.81
CA HIS A 112 19.60 11.95 16.56
C HIS A 112 20.39 11.42 15.35
N ASP A 113 21.72 11.65 15.35
CA ASP A 113 22.60 11.23 14.25
C ASP A 113 22.53 9.70 14.02
N ALA A 114 22.48 8.92 15.09
CA ALA A 114 22.34 7.46 15.00
C ALA A 114 20.98 7.06 14.43
N CYS A 115 19.90 7.74 14.82
CA CYS A 115 18.55 7.48 14.32
C CYS A 115 18.45 7.75 12.82
N GLU A 116 18.94 8.89 12.34
CA GLU A 116 18.94 9.23 10.91
C GLU A 116 19.79 8.25 10.09
N ALA A 117 20.97 7.88 10.61
CA ALA A 117 21.83 6.90 9.95
C ALA A 117 21.14 5.53 9.82
N GLU A 118 20.43 5.09 10.87
CA GLU A 118 19.65 3.86 10.82
C GLU A 118 18.49 3.94 9.83
N ALA A 119 17.69 5.02 9.90
CA ALA A 119 16.57 5.25 8.98
C ALA A 119 17.04 5.21 7.51
N LYS A 120 18.16 5.88 7.21
CA LYS A 120 18.76 5.87 5.88
C LYS A 120 19.25 4.49 5.47
N ALA A 121 19.87 3.73 6.38
CA ALA A 121 20.33 2.37 6.09
C ALA A 121 19.15 1.41 5.83
N VAL A 122 18.03 1.57 6.54
CA VAL A 122 16.78 0.83 6.26
C VAL A 122 16.22 1.21 4.89
N TYR A 123 16.11 2.50 4.60
CA TYR A 123 15.60 3.01 3.32
C TYR A 123 16.44 2.51 2.13
N GLU A 124 17.76 2.59 2.22
CA GLU A 124 18.65 2.12 1.16
C GLU A 124 18.49 0.62 0.88
N ARG A 125 18.35 -0.20 1.94
CA ARG A 125 18.07 -1.63 1.81
C ARG A 125 16.71 -1.89 1.14
N ALA A 126 15.66 -1.19 1.59
CA ALA A 126 14.33 -1.31 1.03
C ALA A 126 14.28 -0.89 -0.45
N ARG A 127 14.93 0.23 -0.80
CA ARG A 127 15.04 0.74 -2.17
C ARG A 127 15.78 -0.23 -3.09
N VAL A 128 16.83 -0.90 -2.61
CA VAL A 128 17.53 -1.93 -3.39
C VAL A 128 16.65 -3.16 -3.58
N ASN A 129 15.94 -3.60 -2.53
CA ASN A 129 15.02 -4.75 -2.63
C ASN A 129 13.87 -4.48 -3.59
N ALA A 130 13.30 -3.28 -3.57
CA ALA A 130 12.26 -2.85 -4.50
C ALA A 130 12.71 -2.83 -5.97
N ARG A 131 14.03 -2.85 -6.25
CA ARG A 131 14.58 -2.86 -7.62
C ARG A 131 14.91 -4.25 -8.14
N ARG A 132 14.90 -5.27 -7.29
CA ARG A 132 15.19 -6.66 -7.65
C ARG A 132 13.97 -7.34 -8.27
#